data_AF-A0A5D4H9J0-F1
#
_entry.id   AF-A0A5D4H9J0-F1
#
_cell.length_a   1.000
_cell.length_b   1.000
_cell.length_c   1.000
_cell.angle_alpha   90.00
_cell.angle_beta   90.00
_cell.angle_gamma   90.00
#
_symmetry.space_group_name_H-M   'P 1'
#
loop_
_entity.id
_entity.type
_entity.pdbx_description
1 polymer ?
#
loop_
_entity_poly.entity_id
_entity_poly.type
_entity_poly.pdbx_seq_one_letter_code
_entity_poly.pdbx_strand_id
1 'polypeptide(L)'
;MQIEAVKAIVSGELLLEEAMKKYDVKDKRTILSWMKALSPLIEHDAGCRDTIKEEIEPPPYVHEYVVKENQLLKRVIVLQDQLRELEEKNAQIQAHRNLLIDKVTRLELKLQTRENREATPDV
;
A
#
# COMPACT_ATOMS: atom_id res chain seq x y z
N MET A 1 -14.90 16.49 -16.18
CA MET A 1 -14.26 15.22 -16.62
C MET A 1 -12.73 15.32 -16.71
N GLN A 2 -12.15 16.17 -17.57
CA GLN A 2 -10.67 16.25 -17.72
C GLN A 2 -9.95 16.72 -16.44
N ILE A 3 -10.45 17.78 -15.80
CA ILE A 3 -9.92 18.31 -14.53
C ILE A 3 -9.99 17.27 -13.41
N GLU A 4 -11.09 16.53 -13.35
CA GLU A 4 -11.31 15.48 -12.34
C GLU A 4 -10.36 14.28 -12.53
N ALA A 5 -10.12 13.90 -13.79
CA ALA A 5 -9.13 12.88 -14.14
C ALA A 5 -7.72 13.30 -13.73
N VAL A 6 -7.32 14.53 -14.08
CA VAL A 6 -6.01 15.07 -13.72
C VAL A 6 -5.87 15.21 -12.20
N LYS A 7 -6.89 15.73 -11.51
CA LYS A 7 -6.91 15.88 -10.06
C LYS A 7 -6.74 14.53 -9.36
N ALA A 8 -7.47 13.50 -9.78
CA ALA A 8 -7.36 12.15 -9.22
C ALA A 8 -6.00 11.49 -9.47
N ILE A 9 -5.34 11.79 -10.59
CA ILE A 9 -3.98 11.32 -10.88
C ILE A 9 -2.96 12.05 -10.01
N VAL A 10 -3.06 13.39 -9.92
CA VAL A 10 -2.13 14.22 -9.15
C VAL A 10 -2.27 13.99 -7.64
N SER A 11 -3.48 13.73 -7.15
CA SER A 11 -3.71 13.38 -5.74
C SER A 11 -3.31 11.94 -5.39
N GLY A 12 -2.94 11.12 -6.38
CA GLY A 12 -2.60 9.71 -6.18
C GLY A 12 -3.81 8.81 -5.91
N GLU A 13 -5.04 9.30 -6.06
CA GLU A 13 -6.27 8.52 -5.91
C GLU A 13 -6.45 7.48 -7.03
N LEU A 14 -5.94 7.77 -8.23
CA LEU A 14 -5.98 6.87 -9.37
C LEU A 14 -4.62 6.81 -10.03
N LEU A 15 -4.16 5.59 -10.33
CA LEU A 15 -3.01 5.42 -11.21
C LEU A 15 -3.36 5.92 -12.61
N LEU A 16 -2.35 6.35 -13.36
CA LEU A 16 -2.54 6.87 -14.72
C LEU A 16 -3.33 5.91 -15.62
N GLU A 17 -3.03 4.61 -15.56
CA GLU A 17 -3.71 3.57 -16.34
C GLU A 17 -5.17 3.36 -15.91
N GLU A 18 -5.45 3.52 -14.62
CA GLU A 18 -6.81 3.41 -14.06
C GLU A 18 -7.65 4.62 -14.44
N ALA A 19 -7.07 5.81 -14.39
CA ALA A 19 -7.69 7.02 -14.89
C ALA A 19 -7.96 6.93 -16.40
N MET A 20 -7.03 6.42 -17.20
CA MET A 20 -7.25 6.15 -18.63
C MET A 20 -8.45 5.24 -18.86
N LYS A 21 -8.58 4.16 -18.08
CA LYS A 21 -9.70 3.23 -18.18
C LYS A 21 -11.02 3.85 -17.70
N LYS A 22 -11.00 4.61 -16.61
CA LYS A 22 -12.19 5.22 -15.97
C LYS A 22 -12.78 6.35 -16.81
N TYR A 23 -11.93 7.13 -17.48
CA TYR A 23 -12.33 8.29 -18.29
C TYR A 23 -12.29 8.02 -19.81
N ASP A 24 -12.21 6.76 -20.22
CA ASP A 24 -12.17 6.28 -21.61
C ASP A 24 -11.12 6.99 -22.51
N VAL A 25 -9.91 7.14 -21.97
CA VAL A 25 -8.79 7.74 -22.69
C VAL A 25 -7.87 6.66 -23.23
N LYS A 26 -7.85 6.50 -24.55
CA LYS A 26 -7.05 5.47 -25.24
C LYS A 26 -5.57 5.85 -25.38
N ASP A 27 -5.28 7.13 -25.59
CA ASP A 27 -3.91 7.62 -25.74
C ASP A 27 -3.41 8.27 -24.45
N LYS A 28 -2.32 7.71 -23.91
CA LYS A 28 -1.61 8.26 -22.75
C LYS A 28 -1.22 9.73 -22.96
N ARG A 29 -0.87 10.12 -24.19
CA ARG A 29 -0.50 11.50 -24.52
C ARG A 29 -1.63 12.50 -24.27
N THR A 30 -2.87 12.06 -24.42
CA THR A 30 -4.05 12.90 -24.18
C THR A 30 -4.18 13.25 -22.70
N ILE A 31 -4.06 12.27 -21.80
CA ILE A 31 -4.06 12.56 -20.35
C ILE A 31 -2.88 13.45 -19.99
N LEU A 32 -1.70 13.18 -20.56
CA LEU A 32 -0.51 13.99 -20.28
C LEU A 32 -0.65 15.43 -20.77
N SER A 33 -1.30 15.65 -21.91
CA SER A 33 -1.63 16.99 -22.39
C SER A 33 -2.59 17.71 -21.43
N TRP A 34 -3.55 16.99 -20.86
CA TRP A 34 -4.45 17.53 -19.85
C TRP A 34 -3.71 17.85 -18.55
N MET A 35 -2.80 16.97 -18.10
CA MET A 35 -1.98 17.24 -16.91
C MET A 35 -1.14 18.49 -17.12
N LYS A 36 -0.44 18.62 -18.26
CA LYS A 36 0.34 19.84 -18.55
C LYS A 36 -0.51 21.11 -18.56
N ALA A 37 -1.73 21.04 -19.10
CA ALA A 37 -2.62 22.19 -19.19
C ALA A 37 -3.31 22.52 -17.85
N LEU A 38 -3.57 21.52 -17.00
CA LEU A 38 -4.44 21.64 -15.84
C LEU A 38 -3.68 21.56 -14.50
N SER A 39 -2.47 20.99 -14.45
CA SER A 39 -1.65 20.93 -13.23
C SER A 39 -1.38 22.32 -12.64
N PRO A 40 -0.97 23.35 -13.41
CA PRO A 40 -0.77 24.69 -12.86
C PRO A 40 -2.06 25.30 -12.28
N LEU A 41 -3.22 24.99 -12.89
CA LEU A 41 -4.53 25.47 -12.46
C LEU A 41 -5.02 24.76 -11.19
N ILE A 42 -4.67 23.49 -11.00
CA ILE A 42 -5.05 22.70 -9.83
C ILE A 42 -4.16 23.04 -8.63
N GLU A 43 -2.88 23.36 -8.86
CA GLU A 43 -1.97 23.84 -7.81
C GLU A 43 -2.36 25.24 -7.31
N HIS A 44 -2.86 26.11 -8.19
CA HIS A 44 -3.34 27.45 -7.83
C HIS A 44 -4.64 27.46 -7.01
N ASP A 45 -5.48 26.42 -7.11
CA ASP A 45 -6.76 26.35 -6.39
C ASP A 45 -6.57 26.01 -4.89
N ALA A 46 -5.40 25.50 -4.51
CA ALA A 46 -5.02 25.27 -3.12
C ALA A 46 -4.40 26.51 -2.43
N GLY A 47 -4.04 27.55 -3.20
CA GLY A 47 -3.32 28.74 -2.73
C GLY A 47 -3.96 30.04 -3.25
N CYS A 48 -4.83 30.62 -2.42
CA CYS A 48 -5.50 31.91 -2.61
C CYS A 48 -4.62 33.04 -3.20
N ARG A 49 -5.26 33.89 -4.03
CA ARG A 49 -5.06 35.36 -4.21
C ARG A 49 -4.54 35.81 -5.59
N ASP A 50 -5.26 36.79 -6.14
CA ASP A 50 -4.90 37.59 -7.30
C ASP A 50 -3.43 38.02 -7.29
N THR A 51 -2.68 37.73 -8.36
CA THR A 51 -1.89 38.71 -9.13
C THR A 51 -1.18 38.07 -10.32
N ILE A 52 -1.39 38.68 -11.48
CA ILE A 52 -0.40 38.93 -12.54
C ILE A 52 0.14 37.71 -13.30
N LYS A 53 -0.25 37.69 -14.57
CA LYS A 53 0.36 37.04 -15.74
C LYS A 53 1.85 36.75 -15.57
N GLU A 54 2.19 35.48 -15.42
CA GLU A 54 3.51 34.98 -15.77
C GLU A 54 3.29 33.71 -16.60
N GLU A 55 3.71 33.75 -17.87
CA GLU A 55 3.78 32.57 -18.74
C GLU A 55 4.81 31.61 -18.15
N ILE A 56 4.38 30.81 -17.18
CA ILE A 56 5.15 29.68 -16.70
C ILE A 56 4.91 28.57 -17.74
N GLU A 57 5.79 28.49 -18.73
CA GLU A 57 5.91 27.26 -19.53
C GLU A 57 6.04 26.08 -18.55
N PRO A 58 5.08 25.13 -18.51
CA PRO A 58 5.16 24.04 -17.57
C PRO A 58 6.37 23.18 -17.94
N PRO A 59 7.33 22.97 -17.03
CA PRO A 59 8.57 22.28 -17.35
C PRO A 59 8.23 20.87 -17.87
N PRO A 60 8.91 20.38 -18.93
CA PRO A 60 8.68 19.07 -19.53
C PRO A 60 8.90 17.87 -18.57
N TYR A 61 9.29 18.16 -17.32
CA TYR A 61 9.69 17.23 -16.28
C TYR A 61 8.54 16.55 -15.50
N VAL A 62 7.33 17.13 -15.52
CA VAL A 62 6.16 16.59 -14.80
C VAL A 62 5.82 15.17 -15.27
N HIS A 63 6.05 14.88 -16.56
CA HIS A 63 5.81 13.55 -17.13
C HIS A 63 6.70 12.46 -16.52
N GLU A 64 8.00 12.74 -16.39
CA GLU A 64 8.96 11.76 -15.89
C GLU A 64 8.76 11.52 -14.39
N TYR A 65 8.46 12.58 -13.64
CA TYR A 65 8.17 12.48 -12.21
C TYR A 65 6.93 11.63 -11.93
N VAL A 66 5.80 11.93 -12.57
CA VAL A 66 4.54 11.19 -12.36
C VAL A 66 4.68 9.72 -12.76
N VAL A 67 5.39 9.43 -13.86
CA VAL A 67 5.61 8.04 -14.29
C VAL A 67 6.50 7.30 -13.28
N LYS A 68 7.57 7.93 -12.77
CA LYS A 68 8.43 7.34 -11.73
C LYS A 68 7.66 7.12 -10.43
N GLU A 69 6.88 8.08 -9.99
CA GLU A 69 6.06 7.98 -8.77
C GLU A 69 5.00 6.88 -8.90
N ASN A 70 4.31 6.77 -10.04
CA ASN A 70 3.40 5.66 -10.31
C ASN A 70 4.09 4.29 -10.30
N GLN A 71 5.33 4.20 -10.80
CA GLN A 71 6.12 2.96 -10.71
C GLN A 71 6.49 2.62 -9.26
N LEU A 72 6.84 3.64 -8.46
CA LEU A 72 7.11 3.46 -7.04
C LEU A 72 5.84 3.02 -6.30
N LEU A 73 4.69 3.64 -6.56
CA LEU A 73 3.40 3.24 -5.99
C LEU A 73 3.05 1.79 -6.32
N LYS A 74 3.24 1.35 -7.58
CA LYS A 74 3.06 -0.06 -7.96
C LYS A 74 3.95 -1.01 -7.14
N ARG A 75 5.21 -0.64 -6.90
CA ARG A 75 6.12 -1.44 -6.05
C ARG A 75 5.66 -1.46 -4.59
N VAL A 76 5.21 -0.31 -4.06
CA VAL A 76 4.68 -0.22 -2.69
C VAL A 76 3.47 -1.13 -2.52
N ILE A 77 2.54 -1.15 -3.48
CA ILE A 77 1.36 -2.04 -3.44
C ILE A 77 1.79 -3.51 -3.38
N VAL A 78 2.70 -3.94 -4.26
CA VAL A 78 3.20 -5.32 -4.27
C VAL A 78 3.87 -5.68 -2.93
N LEU A 79 4.68 -4.76 -2.38
CA LEU A 79 5.33 -4.97 -1.09
C LEU A 79 4.32 -5.05 0.07
N GLN A 80 3.25 -4.25 0.02
CA GLN A 80 2.18 -4.30 1.02
C GLN A 80 1.40 -5.61 0.95
N ASP A 81 1.12 -6.12 -0.24
CA ASP A 81 0.46 -7.42 -0.42
C ASP A 81 1.34 -8.57 0.11
N GLN A 82 2.64 -8.53 -0.20
CA GLN A 82 3.62 -9.50 0.35
C GLN A 82 3.72 -9.43 1.87
N LEU A 83 3.72 -8.23 2.44
CA LEU A 83 3.74 -8.03 3.88
C LEU A 83 2.50 -8.66 4.53
N ARG A 84 1.31 -8.43 3.96
CA ARG A 84 0.05 -9.00 4.45
C ARG A 84 0.06 -10.53 4.42
N GLU A 85 0.56 -11.12 3.34
CA GLU A 85 0.69 -12.58 3.23
C GLU A 85 1.66 -13.15 4.29
N LEU A 86 2.78 -12.45 4.53
CA LEU A 86 3.73 -12.82 5.57
C LEU A 86 3.14 -12.70 6.97
N GLU A 87 2.36 -11.66 7.24
CA GLU A 87 1.65 -11.47 8.52
C GLU A 87 0.66 -12.61 8.78
N GLU A 88 -0.12 -13.01 7.77
CA GLU A 88 -1.06 -14.13 7.88
C GLU A 88 -0.35 -15.45 8.18
N LYS A 89 0.72 -15.75 7.44
CA LYS A 89 1.55 -16.95 7.69
C LYS A 89 2.17 -16.93 9.09
N ASN A 90 2.63 -15.77 9.54
CA ASN A 90 3.21 -15.64 10.88
C ASN A 90 2.14 -15.87 11.97
N ALA A 91 0.91 -15.37 11.78
CA ALA A 91 -0.20 -15.64 12.68
C ALA A 91 -0.52 -17.14 12.78
N GLN A 92 -0.53 -17.85 11.64
CA GLN A 92 -0.71 -19.31 11.62
C GLN A 92 0.42 -20.05 12.36
N ILE A 93 1.68 -19.64 12.15
CA ILE A 93 2.84 -20.20 12.85
C ILE A 93 2.73 -19.97 14.36
N GLN A 94 2.32 -18.77 14.80
CA GLN A 94 2.12 -18.47 16.22
C GLN A 94 1.01 -19.34 16.83
N ALA A 95 -0.11 -19.54 16.12
CA ALA A 95 -1.17 -20.42 16.57
C ALA A 95 -0.69 -21.88 16.74
N HIS A 96 0.06 -22.41 15.77
CA HIS A 96 0.65 -23.73 15.87
C HIS A 96 1.67 -23.84 17.00
N ARG A 97 2.52 -22.81 17.19
CA ARG A 97 3.47 -22.74 18.30
C ARG A 97 2.75 -22.81 19.64
N ASN A 98 1.68 -22.04 19.82
CA ASN A 98 0.91 -22.04 21.07
C ASN A 98 0.27 -23.42 21.34
N LEU A 99 -0.29 -24.06 20.32
CA LEU A 99 -0.83 -25.41 20.45
C LEU A 99 0.25 -26.44 20.86
N LEU A 100 1.45 -26.33 20.31
CA LEU A 100 2.57 -27.19 20.67
C LEU A 100 3.02 -26.94 22.11
N ILE A 101 3.14 -25.67 22.53
CA ILE A 101 3.45 -25.29 23.91
C ILE A 101 2.44 -25.93 24.86
N ASP A 102 1.14 -25.79 24.60
CA ASP A 102 0.10 -26.39 25.44
C ASP A 102 0.20 -27.92 25.53
N LYS A 103 0.56 -28.58 24.42
CA LYS A 103 0.78 -30.04 24.41
C LYS A 103 1.98 -30.43 25.23
N VAL A 104 3.10 -29.70 25.10
CA VAL A 104 4.32 -29.93 25.86
C VAL A 104 4.05 -29.74 27.35
N THR A 105 3.44 -28.62 27.75
CA THR A 105 3.10 -28.36 29.17
C THR A 105 2.19 -29.44 29.76
N ARG A 106 1.22 -29.95 28.99
CA ARG A 106 0.39 -31.09 29.45
C ARG A 106 1.18 -32.38 29.61
N LEU A 107 2.16 -32.64 28.76
CA LEU A 107 3.01 -33.82 28.86
C LEU A 107 3.99 -33.71 30.02
N GLU A 108 4.60 -32.54 30.22
CA GLU A 108 5.47 -32.23 31.37
C GLU A 108 4.72 -32.46 32.68
N LEU A 109 3.48 -31.95 32.80
CA LEU A 109 2.65 -32.18 33.99
C LEU A 109 2.35 -33.67 34.22
N LYS A 110 2.08 -34.43 33.15
CA LYS A 110 1.86 -35.88 33.23
C LYS A 110 3.12 -36.65 33.62
N LEU A 111 4.29 -36.21 33.17
CA LEU A 111 5.56 -36.81 33.56
C LEU A 111 5.86 -36.52 35.03
N GLN A 112 5.71 -35.27 35.47
CA GLN A 112 5.92 -34.87 36.85
C GLN A 112 4.99 -35.61 37.83
N THR A 113 3.72 -35.82 37.45
CA THR A 113 2.77 -36.61 38.26
C THR A 113 3.10 -38.10 38.31
N ARG A 114 3.72 -38.67 37.26
CA ARG A 114 4.22 -40.05 37.28
C ARG A 114 5.47 -40.18 38.15
N GLU A 115 6.42 -39.29 37.98
CA GLU A 115 7.67 -39.24 38.76
C GLU A 115 7.38 -39.07 40.26
N ASN A 116 6.45 -38.17 40.62
CA ASN A 116 6.00 -38.01 42.00
C ASN A 116 5.30 -39.26 42.58
N ARG A 117 4.60 -40.05 41.75
CA ARG A 117 3.98 -41.32 42.18
C ARG A 117 5.01 -42.43 42.36
N GLU A 118 6.06 -42.47 41.54
CA GLU A 118 7.15 -43.45 41.69
C GLU A 118 8.04 -43.13 42.89
N ALA A 119 8.18 -41.86 43.26
CA ALA A 119 8.96 -41.43 44.44
C ALA A 119 8.28 -41.71 45.78
N THR A 120 6.95 -41.89 45.81
CA THR A 120 6.19 -42.35 46.98
C THR A 120 5.60 -43.73 46.68
N PRO A 121 6.37 -44.82 46.82
CA PRO A 121 5.80 -46.16 46.69
C PRO A 121 4.78 -46.37 47.81
N ASP A 122 3.56 -46.77 47.43
CA ASP A 122 2.54 -47.18 48.39
C ASP A 122 3.10 -48.26 49.33
N VAL A 123 2.89 -48.03 50.64
CA VAL A 123 3.38 -48.78 51.81
C VAL A 123 3.18 -50.30 51.71
#